data_AF-A0A962SBT8-F1
#
_entry.id   AF-A0A962SBT8-F1
#
_cell.length_a   1.000
_cell.length_b   1.000
_cell.length_c   1.000
_cell.angle_alpha   90.00
_cell.angle_beta   90.00
_cell.angle_gamma   90.00
#
_symmetry.space_group_name_H-M   'P 1'
#
loop_
_entity.id
_entity.type
_entity.pdbx_description
1 polymer ?
#
loop_
_entity_poly.entity_id
_entity_poly.type
_entity_poly.pdbx_seq_one_letter_code
_entity_poly.pdbx_strand_id
1 'polypeptide(L)'
;ARTLSMARDIALKNGVRYAYTGNLHDEHGESTYCHACGTRLIGRDWYTMTEWNLQNGCCPACGTACAGVFENEPGHWGAKRQAVRIAAA
;
A
#
# COMPACT_ATOMS: atom_id res chain seq x y z
N ALA A 1 -10.80 -14.01 -6.70
CA ALA A 1 -9.79 -13.93 -5.63
C ALA A 1 -8.58 -14.83 -5.88
N ARG A 2 -8.73 -16.18 -5.89
CA ARG A 2 -7.61 -17.15 -5.92
C ARG A 2 -6.48 -16.85 -6.93
N THR A 3 -6.80 -16.55 -8.19
CA THR A 3 -5.77 -16.29 -9.23
C THR A 3 -4.95 -15.04 -8.95
N LEU A 4 -5.56 -13.95 -8.44
CA LEU A 4 -4.85 -12.73 -8.08
C LEU A 4 -3.97 -12.93 -6.85
N SER A 5 -4.47 -13.62 -5.83
CA SER A 5 -3.68 -13.98 -4.65
C SER A 5 -2.46 -14.81 -5.04
N MET A 6 -2.64 -15.79 -5.93
CA MET A 6 -1.54 -16.59 -6.47
C MET A 6 -0.52 -15.75 -7.25
N ALA A 7 -0.99 -14.81 -8.09
CA ALA A 7 -0.10 -13.91 -8.83
C ALA A 7 0.71 -13.01 -7.90
N ARG A 8 0.08 -12.49 -6.83
CA ARG A 8 0.76 -11.72 -5.78
C ARG A 8 1.86 -12.54 -5.11
N ASP A 9 1.56 -13.78 -4.71
CA ASP A 9 2.56 -14.65 -4.07
C ASP A 9 3.75 -14.93 -4.97
N ILE A 10 3.52 -15.13 -6.28
CA ILE A 10 4.58 -15.31 -7.26
C ILE A 10 5.44 -14.03 -7.36
N ALA A 11 4.83 -12.85 -7.42
CA ALA A 11 5.55 -11.59 -7.47
C ALA A 11 6.45 -11.39 -6.23
N LEU A 12 5.90 -11.63 -5.04
CA LEU A 12 6.64 -11.53 -3.77
C LEU A 12 7.83 -12.50 -3.75
N LYS A 13 7.64 -13.76 -4.19
CA LYS A 13 8.71 -14.76 -4.28
C LYS A 13 9.82 -14.39 -5.28
N ASN A 14 9.51 -13.57 -6.27
CA ASN A 14 10.48 -13.05 -7.25
C ASN A 14 11.13 -11.72 -6.81
N GLY A 15 10.93 -11.28 -5.57
CA GLY A 15 11.58 -10.10 -5.02
C GLY A 15 10.83 -8.79 -5.24
N VAL A 16 9.60 -8.82 -5.79
CA VAL A 16 8.73 -7.63 -5.77
C VAL A 16 8.35 -7.37 -4.31
N ARG A 17 8.77 -6.22 -3.78
CA ARG A 17 8.56 -5.89 -2.35
C ARG A 17 7.10 -5.53 -2.03
N TYR A 18 6.42 -4.92 -2.98
CA TYR A 18 5.09 -4.32 -2.80
C TYR A 18 4.19 -4.72 -3.98
N ALA A 19 3.54 -5.87 -3.85
CA ALA A 19 2.59 -6.39 -4.83
C ALA A 19 1.17 -6.38 -4.25
N TYR A 20 0.22 -5.80 -4.99
CA TYR A 20 -1.16 -5.63 -4.54
C TYR A 20 -2.14 -6.36 -5.47
N THR A 21 -3.19 -6.97 -4.91
CA THR A 21 -4.19 -7.69 -5.71
C THR A 21 -5.13 -6.76 -6.46
N GLY A 22 -5.55 -5.64 -5.84
CA GLY A 22 -6.31 -4.53 -6.43
C GLY A 22 -7.71 -4.91 -6.95
N ASN A 23 -8.67 -3.98 -6.84
CA ASN A 23 -10.07 -4.20 -7.26
C ASN A 23 -10.68 -5.49 -6.67
N LEU A 24 -10.25 -5.87 -5.46
CA LEU A 24 -10.80 -6.98 -4.69
C LEU A 24 -10.88 -6.59 -3.22
N HIS A 25 -11.98 -6.89 -2.52
CA HIS A 25 -12.00 -6.81 -1.05
C HIS A 25 -11.08 -7.89 -0.46
N ASP A 26 -9.81 -7.55 -0.29
CA ASP A 26 -8.73 -8.40 0.20
C ASP A 26 -7.73 -7.52 0.96
N GLU A 27 -8.05 -7.19 2.21
CA GLU A 27 -7.23 -6.28 3.02
C GLU A 27 -5.77 -6.73 3.10
N HIS A 28 -5.51 -8.04 3.17
CA HIS A 28 -4.16 -8.58 3.18
C HIS A 28 -3.44 -8.38 1.83
N GLY A 29 -4.13 -8.58 0.71
CA GLY A 29 -3.61 -8.37 -0.62
C GLY A 29 -3.42 -6.89 -0.98
N GLU A 30 -4.20 -5.99 -0.41
CA GLU A 30 -4.19 -4.56 -0.73
C GLU A 30 -3.33 -3.71 0.22
N SER A 31 -3.02 -4.20 1.42
CA SER A 31 -2.21 -3.48 2.42
C SER A 31 -0.71 -3.47 2.10
N THR A 32 0.00 -2.42 2.54
CA THR A 32 1.47 -2.33 2.50
C THR A 32 2.06 -2.97 3.74
N TYR A 33 3.03 -3.86 3.53
CA TYR A 33 3.81 -4.51 4.59
C TYR A 33 5.27 -4.10 4.49
N CYS A 34 5.97 -4.01 5.62
CA CYS A 34 7.40 -3.76 5.65
C CYS A 34 8.13 -4.91 4.97
N HIS A 35 8.92 -4.59 3.95
CA HIS A 35 9.66 -5.60 3.19
C HIS A 35 10.79 -6.28 3.98
N ALA A 36 11.17 -5.72 5.14
CA ALA A 36 12.21 -6.29 6.00
C ALA A 36 11.63 -7.16 7.13
N CYS A 37 10.63 -6.68 7.87
CA CYS A 37 10.11 -7.38 9.05
C CYS A 37 8.66 -7.89 8.92
N GLY A 38 7.97 -7.59 7.82
CA GLY A 38 6.59 -8.03 7.60
C GLY A 38 5.52 -7.28 8.40
N THR A 39 5.87 -6.28 9.22
CA THR A 39 4.89 -5.45 9.92
C THR A 39 3.99 -4.72 8.93
N ARG A 40 2.66 -4.73 9.15
CA ARG A 40 1.72 -3.95 8.34
C ARG A 40 1.98 -2.45 8.57
N LEU A 41 2.26 -1.73 7.48
CA LEU A 41 2.59 -0.30 7.49
C LEU A 41 1.39 0.56 7.11
N ILE A 42 0.68 0.18 6.05
CA ILE A 42 -0.53 0.90 5.61
C ILE A 42 -1.60 -0.13 5.36
N GLY A 43 -2.65 -0.09 6.17
CA GLY A 43 -3.83 -0.93 6.03
C GLY A 43 -4.78 -0.35 5.00
N ARG A 44 -5.23 -1.18 4.05
CA ARG A 44 -6.22 -0.78 3.04
C ARG A 44 -7.24 -1.86 2.86
N ASP A 45 -8.51 -1.48 2.92
CA ASP A 45 -9.64 -2.26 2.42
C ASP A 45 -10.37 -1.38 1.41
N TRP A 46 -10.13 -1.67 0.13
CA TRP A 46 -10.70 -0.92 -0.98
C TRP A 46 -10.32 0.57 -0.93
N TYR A 47 -11.30 1.47 -0.84
CA TYR A 47 -11.07 2.92 -0.73
C TYR A 47 -10.86 3.39 0.73
N THR A 48 -10.92 2.49 1.70
CA THR A 48 -10.78 2.81 3.11
C THR A 48 -9.38 2.49 3.58
N MET A 49 -8.75 3.49 4.21
CA MET A 49 -7.48 3.29 4.91
C MET A 49 -7.78 2.83 6.32
N THR A 50 -7.34 1.62 6.67
CA THR A 50 -7.61 0.98 7.97
C THR A 50 -6.49 1.23 8.97
N GLU A 51 -5.27 1.54 8.49
CA GLU A 51 -4.10 1.71 9.35
C GLU A 51 -3.03 2.60 8.72
N TRP A 52 -2.30 3.35 9.54
CA TRP A 52 -1.16 4.18 9.15
C TRP A 52 -0.02 4.07 10.19
N ASN A 53 0.87 3.11 9.97
CA ASN A 53 2.00 2.78 10.82
C ASN A 53 3.33 3.16 10.15
N LEU A 54 3.50 4.45 9.89
CA LEU A 54 4.75 5.01 9.40
C LEU A 54 5.24 6.12 10.33
N GLN A 55 6.54 6.17 10.54
CA GLN A 55 7.21 7.27 11.24
C GLN A 55 8.25 7.86 10.30
N ASN A 56 8.02 9.08 9.81
CA ASN A 56 8.88 9.73 8.80
C ASN A 56 9.16 8.82 7.58
N GLY A 57 8.14 8.11 7.10
CA GLY A 57 8.27 7.15 5.98
C GLY A 57 8.97 5.82 6.33
N CYS A 58 9.30 5.58 7.59
CA CYS A 58 9.96 4.35 8.06
C CYS A 58 9.02 3.43 8.83
N CYS A 59 9.33 2.14 8.82
CA CYS A 59 8.67 1.16 9.66
C CYS A 59 8.99 1.42 11.14
N PRO A 60 7.98 1.57 12.02
CA PRO A 60 8.21 1.83 13.44
C PRO A 60 8.81 0.62 14.17
N ALA A 61 8.62 -0.60 13.65
CA ALA A 61 9.10 -1.82 14.29
C ALA A 61 10.59 -2.13 14.02
N CYS A 62 11.11 -1.79 12.84
CA CYS A 62 12.49 -2.14 12.45
C CYS A 62 13.30 -0.99 11.84
N GLY A 63 12.72 0.21 11.70
CA GLY A 63 13.38 1.39 11.12
C GLY A 63 13.58 1.34 9.61
N THR A 64 13.21 0.24 8.93
CA THR A 64 13.38 0.12 7.48
C THR A 64 12.52 1.15 6.76
N ALA A 65 13.12 1.92 5.85
CA ALA A 65 12.41 2.88 5.01
C ALA A 65 11.40 2.19 4.09
N CYS A 66 10.17 2.67 4.08
CA CYS A 66 9.17 2.25 3.10
C CYS A 66 9.42 3.00 1.79
N ALA A 67 9.40 2.30 0.65
CA ALA A 67 9.58 2.96 -0.64
C ALA A 67 8.38 3.86 -0.94
N GLY A 68 8.63 5.13 -1.26
CA GLY A 68 7.61 6.14 -1.56
C GLY A 68 7.93 7.49 -0.89
N VAL A 69 7.03 8.45 -1.07
CA VAL A 69 7.03 9.72 -0.35
C VAL A 69 5.79 9.74 0.51
N PHE A 70 5.98 9.88 1.82
CA PHE A 70 4.91 9.78 2.81
C PHE A 70 4.90 11.02 3.69
N GLU A 71 3.70 11.53 3.95
CA GLU A 71 3.45 12.49 5.01
C GLU A 71 3.54 11.79 6.38
N ASN A 72 3.48 12.55 7.48
CA ASN A 72 3.44 11.96 8.81
C ASN A 72 2.08 11.35 9.15
N GLU A 73 1.02 11.88 8.57
CA GLU A 73 -0.37 11.46 8.84
C GLU A 73 -1.10 11.09 7.54
N PRO A 74 -2.10 10.21 7.61
CA PRO A 74 -2.93 9.90 6.46
C PRO A 74 -3.78 11.10 6.05
N GLY A 75 -3.85 11.36 4.74
CA GLY A 75 -4.79 12.34 4.19
C GLY A 75 -6.25 11.88 4.29
N HIS A 76 -7.18 12.82 4.09
CA HIS A 76 -8.64 12.60 4.15
C HIS A 76 -9.29 12.56 2.75
N TRP A 77 -8.59 12.02 1.75
CA TRP A 77 -9.07 12.00 0.36
C TRP A 77 -10.36 11.18 0.19
N GLY A 78 -10.40 9.96 0.72
CA GLY A 78 -11.55 9.06 0.63
C GLY A 78 -11.89 8.61 -0.81
N ALA A 79 -13.06 7.98 -0.98
CA ALA A 79 -13.53 7.43 -2.26
C ALA A 79 -14.05 8.52 -3.21
N LYS A 80 -13.18 9.42 -3.70
CA LYS A 80 -13.57 10.49 -4.62
C LYS A 80 -12.72 10.53 -5.90
N ARG A 81 -13.36 10.92 -7.00
CA ARG A 81 -12.72 11.16 -8.30
C ARG A 81 -12.48 12.66 -8.45
N GLN A 82 -11.29 13.05 -8.93
CA GLN A 82 -10.98 14.42 -9.31
C GLN A 82 -10.62 14.47 -10.78
N ALA A 83 -11.34 15.28 -11.55
CA ALA A 83 -10.97 15.55 -12.92
C ALA A 83 -9.73 16.44 -12.94
N VAL A 84 -8.66 15.97 -13.57
CA VAL A 84 -7.44 16.75 -13.77
C VAL A 84 -7.49 17.35 -15.18
N ARG A 85 -7.36 18.68 -15.27
CA ARG A 85 -7.17 19.37 -16.55
C ARG A 85 -5.68 19.56 -16.76
N ILE A 86 -5.10 18.78 -17.66
CA ILE A 86 -3.72 18.94 -18.09
C ILE A 86 -3.73 19.96 -19.23
N ALA A 87 -3.21 21.17 -19.00
CA ALA A 87 -3.01 22.13 -20.07
C ALA A 87 -1.93 21.58 -21.03
N ALA A 88 -2.16 21.67 -22.34
CA ALA A 88 -1.11 21.41 -23.31
C ALA A 88 0.04 22.40 -23.08
N ALA A 89 1.27 21.89 -23.06
CA ALA A 89 2.48 22.69 -22.90
C ALA A 89 2.69 23.65 -24.08
#